data_AF-A0A4Q8QIT0-F1
#
_entry.id   AF-A0A4Q8QIT0-F1
#
_cell.length_a   1.000
_cell.length_b   1.000
_cell.length_c   1.000
_cell.angle_alpha   90.00
_cell.angle_beta   90.00
_cell.angle_gamma   90.00
#
_symmetry.space_group_name_H-M   'P 1'
#
loop_
_entity.id
_entity.type
_entity.pdbx_description
1 polymer ?
#
loop_
_entity_poly.entity_id
_entity_poly.type
_entity_poly.pdbx_seq_one_letter_code
_entity_poly.pdbx_strand_id
1 'polypeptide(L)'
;PPLPTRLMAGLAILKHSYDLSDELLCERWVENPYYQFFCGEKFFQHRLVFDRSSLTRWRQRMGEEKLQALLQESLAVATKTKALKPSDLNRVFVDTTVRPKNVMFPTDARLLNR
;
A
#
# COMPACT_ATOMS: atom_id res chain seq x y z
N PRO A 1 -6.84 -3.51 -17.71
CA PRO A 1 -7.38 -2.12 -17.76
C PRO A 1 -6.86 -1.32 -16.55
N PRO A 2 -6.69 0.01 -16.65
CA PRO A 2 -6.37 0.84 -15.49
C PRO A 2 -7.50 0.76 -14.45
N LEU A 3 -7.13 0.49 -13.20
CA LEU A 3 -8.06 0.55 -12.08
C LEU A 3 -8.28 2.01 -11.65
N PRO A 4 -9.46 2.35 -11.06
CA PRO A 4 -9.74 3.71 -10.61
C PRO A 4 -8.72 4.22 -9.58
N THR A 5 -8.29 5.47 -9.71
CA THR A 5 -7.30 6.08 -8.80
C THR A 5 -7.76 6.09 -7.35
N ARG A 6 -9.06 6.33 -7.09
CA ARG A 6 -9.64 6.32 -5.74
C ARG A 6 -9.53 4.93 -5.08
N LEU A 7 -9.78 3.86 -5.84
CA LEU A 7 -9.60 2.49 -5.35
C LEU A 7 -8.15 2.27 -4.93
N MET A 8 -7.21 2.59 -5.81
CA MET A 8 -5.79 2.35 -5.59
C MET A 8 -5.21 3.17 -4.44
N ALA A 9 -5.55 4.46 -4.35
CA ALA A 9 -5.13 5.32 -3.25
C ALA A 9 -5.74 4.86 -1.91
N GLY A 10 -7.03 4.48 -1.90
CA GLY A 10 -7.70 3.95 -0.72
C GLY A 10 -7.06 2.66 -0.22
N LEU A 11 -6.73 1.73 -1.12
CA LEU A 11 -6.02 0.49 -0.79
C LEU A 11 -4.64 0.76 -0.20
N ALA A 12 -3.88 1.71 -0.76
CA ALA A 12 -2.58 2.08 -0.22
C ALA A 12 -2.67 2.63 1.21
N ILE A 13 -3.64 3.51 1.46
CA ILE A 13 -3.89 4.04 2.81
C ILE A 13 -4.27 2.91 3.77
N LEU A 14 -5.26 2.08 3.43
CA LEU A 14 -5.70 0.98 4.29
C LEU A 14 -4.59 -0.02 4.58
N LYS A 15 -3.76 -0.36 3.58
CA LYS A 15 -2.61 -1.24 3.76
C LYS A 15 -1.67 -0.71 4.84
N HIS A 16 -1.31 0.58 4.76
CA HIS A 16 -0.36 1.20 5.69
C HIS A 16 -0.98 1.52 7.06
N SER A 17 -2.25 1.91 7.13
CA SER A 17 -2.93 2.21 8.39
C SER A 17 -3.12 0.98 9.28
N TYR A 18 -3.24 -0.20 8.68
CA TYR A 18 -3.49 -1.46 9.41
C TYR A 18 -2.34 -2.47 9.30
N ASP A 19 -1.18 -2.06 8.78
CA ASP A 19 0.02 -2.89 8.59
C ASP A 19 -0.28 -4.24 7.89
N LEU A 20 -0.97 -4.17 6.74
CA LEU A 20 -1.41 -5.36 6.01
C LEU A 20 -0.42 -5.79 4.93
N SER A 21 -0.31 -7.10 4.72
CA SER A 21 0.25 -7.65 3.49
C SER A 21 -0.70 -7.40 2.30
N ASP A 22 -0.18 -7.54 1.07
CA ASP A 22 -1.02 -7.41 -0.13
C ASP A 22 -2.10 -8.49 -0.19
N GLU A 23 -1.79 -9.71 0.27
CA GLU A 23 -2.74 -10.82 0.37
C GLU A 23 -3.86 -10.52 1.38
N LEU A 24 -3.49 -10.13 2.62
CA LEU A 24 -4.47 -9.85 3.67
C LEU A 24 -5.33 -8.64 3.36
N LEU A 25 -4.78 -7.65 2.65
CA LEU A 25 -5.55 -6.52 2.13
C LEU A 25 -6.63 -6.98 1.16
N CYS A 26 -6.31 -7.91 0.25
CA CYS A 26 -7.29 -8.45 -0.71
C CYS A 26 -8.42 -9.17 0.03
N GLU A 27 -8.09 -10.02 1.00
CA GLU A 27 -9.07 -10.77 1.81
C GLU A 27 -10.00 -9.82 2.57
N ARG A 28 -9.42 -8.89 3.36
CA ARG A 28 -10.21 -7.95 4.16
C ARG A 28 -11.07 -7.02 3.31
N TRP A 29 -10.61 -6.63 2.13
CA TRP A 29 -11.37 -5.74 1.26
C TRP A 29 -12.65 -6.40 0.74
N VAL A 30 -12.62 -7.70 0.41
CA VAL A 30 -13.81 -8.43 -0.07
C VAL A 30 -14.87 -8.56 1.02
N GLU A 31 -14.44 -8.74 2.27
CA GLU A 31 -15.36 -8.96 3.40
C GLU A 31 -15.88 -7.68 4.04
N ASN A 32 -15.23 -6.53 3.79
CA ASN A 32 -15.51 -5.29 4.54
C ASN A 32 -16.18 -4.20 3.67
N PRO A 33 -17.48 -3.93 3.83
CA PRO A 33 -18.18 -2.90 3.05
C PRO A 33 -17.65 -1.48 3.29
N TYR A 34 -17.10 -1.20 4.48
CA TYR A 34 -16.50 0.10 4.76
C TYR A 34 -15.22 0.32 3.97
N TYR A 35 -14.42 -0.74 3.78
CA TYR A 35 -13.19 -0.65 2.97
C TYR A 35 -13.55 -0.42 1.50
N GLN A 36 -14.55 -1.12 0.99
CA GLN A 36 -15.03 -0.95 -0.38
C GLN A 36 -15.58 0.46 -0.62
N PHE A 37 -16.43 0.95 0.30
CA PHE A 37 -16.97 2.31 0.22
C PHE A 37 -15.88 3.38 0.27
N PHE A 38 -14.89 3.22 1.17
CA PHE A 38 -13.74 4.12 1.26
C PHE A 38 -12.98 4.17 -0.08
N CYS A 39 -12.72 3.00 -0.66
CA CYS A 39 -12.12 2.83 -1.99
C CYS A 39 -12.99 3.31 -3.17
N GLY A 40 -14.25 3.68 -2.94
CA GLY A 40 -15.12 4.29 -3.95
C GLY A 40 -16.16 3.37 -4.58
N GLU A 41 -16.34 2.16 -4.05
CA GLU A 41 -17.45 1.30 -4.45
C GLU A 41 -18.78 1.89 -3.97
N LYS A 42 -19.79 1.87 -4.85
CA LYS A 42 -21.16 2.31 -4.53
C LYS A 42 -22.03 1.17 -4.00
N PHE A 43 -21.69 -0.06 -4.39
CA PHE A 43 -22.39 -1.27 -4.02
C PHE A 43 -21.37 -2.27 -3.47
N PHE A 44 -21.84 -3.15 -2.59
CA PHE A 44 -20.98 -4.18 -2.02
C PHE A 44 -20.58 -5.20 -3.09
N GLN A 45 -19.27 -5.36 -3.27
CA GLN A 45 -18.64 -6.28 -4.19
C GLN A 45 -18.28 -7.57 -3.47
N HIS A 46 -18.77 -8.69 -3.97
CA HIS A 46 -18.44 -10.03 -3.44
C HIS A 46 -17.22 -10.66 -4.12
N ARG A 47 -16.67 -10.00 -5.15
CA ARG A 47 -15.52 -10.47 -5.91
C ARG A 47 -14.42 -9.43 -5.88
N LEU A 48 -13.19 -9.91 -5.83
CA LEU A 48 -12.02 -9.04 -5.88
C LEU A 48 -11.90 -8.40 -7.27
N VAL A 49 -11.82 -7.07 -7.31
CA VAL A 49 -11.71 -6.28 -8.56
C VAL A 49 -10.26 -5.91 -8.91
N PHE A 50 -9.31 -6.28 -8.05
CA PHE A 50 -7.88 -6.05 -8.19
C PHE A 50 -7.11 -7.32 -7.80
N ASP A 51 -5.79 -7.28 -7.83
CA ASP A 51 -4.94 -8.36 -7.30
C ASP A 51 -3.77 -7.78 -6.53
N ARG A 52 -3.02 -8.64 -5.83
CA ARG A 52 -1.87 -8.26 -5.00
C ARG A 52 -0.84 -7.37 -5.71
N SER A 53 -0.67 -7.52 -7.02
CA SER A 53 0.30 -6.75 -7.80
C SER A 53 -0.25 -5.43 -8.36
N SER A 54 -1.56 -5.18 -8.20
CA SER A 54 -2.19 -3.96 -8.71
C SER A 54 -1.59 -2.69 -8.11
N LEU A 55 -1.29 -2.66 -6.81
CA LEU A 55 -0.67 -1.48 -6.16
C LEU A 55 0.69 -1.14 -6.75
N THR A 56 1.52 -2.14 -7.05
CA THR A 56 2.83 -1.95 -7.69
C THR A 56 2.68 -1.42 -9.10
N ARG A 57 1.79 -2.02 -9.92
CA ARG A 57 1.54 -1.54 -11.29
C ARG A 57 0.94 -0.13 -11.32
N TRP A 58 0.10 0.21 -10.35
CA TRP A 58 -0.46 1.56 -10.24
C TRP A 58 0.62 2.58 -9.87
N ARG A 59 1.48 2.29 -8.88
CA ARG A 59 2.61 3.18 -8.54
C ARG A 59 3.54 3.43 -9.73
N GLN A 60 3.93 2.37 -10.44
CA GLN A 60 4.77 2.49 -11.64
C GLN A 60 4.13 3.39 -12.71
N ARG A 61 2.81 3.30 -12.89
CA ARG A 61 2.07 4.12 -13.86
C ARG A 61 1.91 5.57 -13.42
N MET A 62 1.73 5.82 -12.12
CA MET A 62 1.62 7.17 -11.58
C MET A 62 2.95 7.93 -11.74
N GLY A 63 4.07 7.22 -11.59
CA GLY A 63 5.38 7.83 -11.59
C GLY A 63 5.65 8.64 -10.32
N GLU A 64 6.89 9.08 -10.16
CA GLU A 64 7.34 9.77 -8.96
C GLU A 64 6.64 11.13 -8.77
N GLU A 65 6.55 11.93 -9.83
CA GLU A 65 5.98 13.28 -9.78
C GLU A 65 4.54 13.30 -9.23
N LYS A 66 3.67 12.40 -9.73
CA LYS A 66 2.26 12.35 -9.29
C LYS A 66 2.13 11.79 -7.87
N LEU A 67 2.99 10.84 -7.49
CA LEU A 67 3.00 10.30 -6.14
C LEU A 67 3.51 11.33 -5.13
N GLN A 68 4.48 12.15 -5.52
CA GLN A 68 4.97 13.26 -4.71
C GLN A 68 3.87 14.29 -4.45
N ALA A 69 3.10 14.67 -5.49
CA ALA A 69 1.95 15.56 -5.32
C ALA A 69 0.90 14.97 -4.37
N LEU A 70 0.61 13.66 -4.48
CA LEU A 70 -0.31 12.97 -3.56
C LEU A 70 0.19 12.98 -2.11
N LEU A 71 1.48 12.77 -1.90
CA LEU A 71 2.11 12.82 -0.57
C LEU A 71 2.05 14.23 0.02
N GLN A 72 2.36 15.25 -0.79
CA GLN A 72 2.29 16.66 -0.38
C GLN A 72 0.88 17.04 0.08
N GLU A 73 -0.15 16.66 -0.67
CA GLU A 73 -1.53 16.92 -0.26
C GLU A 73 -1.93 16.13 0.99
N SER A 74 -1.46 14.90 1.14
CA SER A 74 -1.70 14.11 2.36
C SER A 74 -1.15 14.82 3.61
N LEU A 75 0.05 15.40 3.52
CA LEU A 75 0.65 16.19 4.60
C LEU A 75 -0.08 17.51 4.84
N ALA A 76 -0.51 18.19 3.77
CA ALA A 76 -1.29 19.42 3.87
C ALA A 76 -2.63 19.19 4.58
N VAL A 77 -3.33 18.10 4.25
CA VAL A 77 -4.57 17.69 4.92
C VAL A 77 -4.31 17.34 6.38
N ALA A 78 -3.24 16.59 6.69
CA ALA A 78 -2.88 16.25 8.06
C ALA A 78 -2.61 17.51 8.92
N THR A 79 -1.96 18.51 8.33
CA THR A 79 -1.70 19.80 9.00
C THR A 79 -3.01 20.58 9.21
N LYS A 80 -3.86 20.69 8.18
CA LYS A 80 -5.16 21.39 8.25
C LYS A 80 -6.10 20.77 9.30
N THR A 81 -6.12 19.45 9.39
CA THR A 81 -6.94 18.68 10.34
C THR A 81 -6.33 18.61 11.74
N LYS A 82 -5.15 19.21 11.96
CA LYS A 82 -4.39 19.17 13.22
C LYS A 82 -3.97 17.75 13.65
N ALA A 83 -3.95 16.80 12.70
CA ALA A 83 -3.43 15.45 12.92
C ALA A 83 -1.89 15.43 12.94
N LEU A 84 -1.25 16.44 12.36
CA LEU A 84 0.20 16.61 12.31
C LEU A 84 0.59 18.02 12.72
N LYS A 85 1.59 18.17 13.60
CA LYS A 85 2.17 19.48 13.92
C LYS A 85 3.39 19.73 13.01
N PRO A 86 3.69 20.98 12.63
CA PRO A 86 4.88 21.29 11.85
C PRO A 86 6.19 20.81 12.50
N SER A 87 6.24 20.75 13.84
CA SER A 87 7.39 20.22 14.59
C SER A 87 7.68 18.74 14.32
N ASP A 88 6.65 17.96 13.98
CA ASP A 88 6.77 16.51 13.78
C ASP A 88 7.49 16.19 12.46
N LEU A 89 7.48 17.14 11.51
CA LEU A 89 8.17 17.02 10.22
C LEU A 89 9.69 17.23 10.30
N ASN A 90 10.20 17.69 11.43
CA ASN A 90 11.64 17.94 11.61
C ASN A 90 12.48 16.66 11.67
N ARG A 91 11.85 15.49 11.88
CA ARG A 91 12.53 14.21 12.01
C ARG A 91 11.82 13.14 11.21
N VAL A 92 12.53 12.53 10.27
CA VAL A 92 12.05 11.41 9.48
C VAL A 92 12.75 10.13 9.96
N PHE A 93 11.98 9.14 10.37
CA PHE A 93 12.49 7.81 10.65
C PHE A 93 12.38 6.96 9.38
N VAL A 94 13.51 6.51 8.84
CA VAL A 94 13.55 5.60 7.71
C VAL A 94 13.94 4.22 8.24
N ASP A 95 13.01 3.28 8.25
CA ASP A 95 13.29 1.88 8.60
C ASP A 95 13.97 1.20 7.40
N THR A 96 15.25 0.88 7.55
CA THR A 96 16.07 0.20 6.54
C THR A 96 16.33 -1.27 6.89
N THR A 97 15.51 -1.90 7.74
CA THR A 97 15.72 -3.29 8.16
C THR A 97 15.55 -4.29 6.99
N VAL A 98 16.63 -4.51 6.24
CA VAL A 98 16.76 -5.67 5.36
C VAL A 98 17.06 -6.88 6.24
N ARG A 99 16.04 -7.68 6.53
CA ARG A 99 16.26 -9.01 7.13
C ARG A 99 16.67 -9.98 6.02
N PRO A 100 17.90 -10.52 6.00
CA PRO A 100 18.22 -11.62 5.09
C PRO A 100 17.30 -12.78 5.43
N LYS A 101 16.37 -13.08 4.52
CA LYS A 101 15.48 -14.23 4.66
C LYS A 101 16.37 -15.45 4.41
N ASN A 102 16.43 -16.38 5.36
CA ASN A 102 17.20 -17.61 5.25
C ASN A 102 16.53 -18.57 4.25
N VAL A 103 16.52 -18.17 2.98
CA VAL A 103 16.01 -18.93 1.84
C VAL A 103 17.22 -19.46 1.11
N MET A 104 17.27 -20.77 0.90
CA MET A 104 18.31 -21.35 0.04
C MET A 104 17.97 -21.03 -1.41
N PHE A 105 18.88 -20.37 -2.11
CA PHE A 105 18.71 -20.08 -3.53
C PHE A 105 19.01 -21.34 -4.35
N PRO A 106 18.45 -21.49 -5.56
CA PRO A 106 18.72 -22.67 -6.41
C PRO A 106 20.21 -22.91 -6.73
N THR A 107 21.04 -21.90 -6.53
CA THR A 107 22.50 -21.92 -6.68
C THR A 107 23.28 -22.22 -5.40
N ASP A 108 22.61 -22.37 -4.25
CA ASP A 108 23.30 -22.65 -2.99
C ASP A 108 23.93 -24.05 -3.00
N ALA A 109 25.26 -24.10 -2.84
CA ALA A 109 26.02 -25.35 -2.84
C ALA A 109 25.58 -26.34 -1.73
N ARG A 110 24.88 -25.86 -0.70
CA ARG A 110 24.27 -26.70 0.35
C ARG A 110 23.15 -27.62 -0.18
N LEU A 111 22.59 -27.34 -1.37
CA LEU A 111 21.64 -28.21 -2.06
C LEU A 111 22.30 -29.34 -2.85
N LEU A 112 23.63 -29.28 -3.10
CA LEU A 112 24.33 -30.27 -3.93
C LEU A 112 24.60 -31.59 -3.20
N ASN A 113 24.63 -31.59 -1.87
CA ASN A 113 24.86 -32.79 -1.08
C ASN A 113 23.62 -33.12 -0.25
N ARG A 114 22.85 -34.10 -0.72
CA ARG A 114 21.76 -34.73 0.02
C ARG A 114 21.99 -36.23 0.05
#